data_AF-A0A938GYB4-F1
#
_entry.id   AF-A0A938GYB4-F1
#
_cell.length_a   1.000
_cell.length_b   1.000
_cell.length_c   1.000
_cell.angle_alpha   90.00
_cell.angle_beta   90.00
_cell.angle_gamma   90.00
#
_symmetry.space_group_name_H-M   'P 1'
#
loop_
_entity.id
_entity.type
_entity.pdbx_description
1 polymer ?
#
loop_
_entity_poly.entity_id
_entity_poly.type
_entity_poly.pdbx_seq_one_letter_code
_entity_poly.pdbx_strand_id
1 'polypeptide(L)'
;MEQQSEFLFAPGPVPELHPPDPSADFHSEVAAAWQLPLGVVVRVDLASHDFSELQGRLELARAPELPFDTRQPLALRIGTIEFSSRQISGWCLV
;
A
#
# COMPACT_ATOMS: atom_id res chain seq x y z
N MET A 1 30.88 9.41 -55.69
CA MET A 1 29.59 9.93 -55.20
C MET A 1 29.00 8.81 -54.36
N GLU A 2 29.27 8.85 -53.05
CA GLU A 2 29.00 7.74 -52.14
C GLU A 2 27.69 8.02 -51.40
N GLN A 3 26.71 7.12 -51.59
CA GLN A 3 25.37 7.22 -51.02
C GLN A 3 25.46 6.95 -49.52
N GLN A 4 25.37 8.00 -48.71
CA GLN A 4 25.22 7.88 -47.27
C GLN A 4 23.83 7.32 -46.97
N SER A 5 23.78 6.06 -46.56
CA SER A 5 22.56 5.40 -46.10
C SER A 5 22.07 6.07 -44.82
N GLU A 6 20.92 6.73 -44.91
CA GLU A 6 20.16 7.25 -43.77
C GLU A 6 19.82 6.08 -42.82
N PHE A 7 20.43 6.09 -41.64
CA PHE A 7 20.05 5.20 -40.55
C PHE A 7 18.64 5.59 -40.07
N LEU A 8 17.66 4.81 -40.50
CA LEU A 8 16.28 4.87 -40.01
C LEU A 8 16.27 4.39 -38.55
N PHE A 9 16.42 5.32 -37.60
CA PHE A 9 16.15 5.04 -36.19
C PHE A 9 14.64 4.80 -36.04
N ALA A 10 14.23 3.54 -36.05
CA ALA A 10 12.88 3.17 -35.67
C ALA A 10 12.64 3.60 -34.20
N PRO A 11 11.59 4.36 -33.89
CA PRO A 11 11.23 4.63 -32.51
C PRO A 11 10.75 3.31 -31.90
N GLY A 12 11.63 2.63 -31.15
CA GLY A 12 11.20 1.60 -30.22
C GLY A 12 10.24 2.22 -29.21
N PRO A 13 9.25 1.46 -28.69
CA PRO A 13 8.37 1.97 -27.65
C PRO A 13 9.23 2.46 -26.48
N VAL A 14 9.14 3.75 -26.18
CA VAL A 14 9.73 4.33 -24.99
C VAL A 14 9.21 3.56 -23.78
N PRO A 15 10.07 3.01 -22.91
CA PRO A 15 9.59 2.45 -21.65
C PRO A 15 8.90 3.58 -20.90
N GLU A 16 7.60 3.46 -20.69
CA GLU A 16 6.84 4.35 -19.82
C GLU A 16 7.32 4.12 -18.39
N LEU A 17 8.42 4.78 -18.03
CA LEU A 17 8.85 4.95 -16.65
C LEU A 17 7.82 5.87 -15.98
N HIS A 18 6.71 5.30 -15.53
CA HIS A 18 5.81 5.98 -14.62
C HIS A 18 6.65 6.47 -13.43
N PRO A 19 6.62 7.76 -13.09
CA PRO A 19 7.27 8.24 -11.88
C PRO A 19 6.67 7.46 -10.68
N PRO A 20 7.48 7.08 -9.68
CA PRO A 20 6.97 6.39 -8.51
C PRO A 20 5.89 7.27 -7.87
N ASP A 21 4.70 6.70 -7.67
CA ASP A 21 3.61 7.39 -6.98
C ASP A 21 4.08 7.70 -5.55
N PRO A 22 4.24 8.98 -5.15
CA PRO A 22 4.78 9.33 -3.83
C PRO A 22 3.89 8.84 -2.68
N SER A 23 2.61 8.56 -2.95
CA SER A 23 1.69 7.92 -2.01
C SER A 23 1.98 6.42 -1.82
N ALA A 24 2.50 5.74 -2.84
CA ALA A 24 2.89 4.33 -2.75
C ALA A 24 4.11 4.16 -1.83
N ASP A 25 5.06 5.10 -1.87
CA ASP A 25 6.17 5.16 -0.90
C ASP A 25 5.65 5.34 0.52
N PHE A 26 4.78 6.34 0.77
CA PHE A 26 4.20 6.55 2.10
C PHE A 26 3.47 5.32 2.65
N HIS A 27 2.62 4.69 1.83
CA HIS A 27 1.91 3.48 2.25
C HIS A 27 2.87 2.33 2.56
N SER A 28 3.94 2.19 1.78
CA SER A 28 4.96 1.16 1.99
C SER A 28 5.76 1.41 3.27
N GLU A 29 6.10 2.67 3.57
CA GLU A 29 6.79 3.02 4.81
C GLU A 29 5.90 2.78 6.05
N VAL A 30 4.62 3.15 5.99
CA VAL A 30 3.68 2.88 7.09
C VAL A 30 3.45 1.38 7.24
N ALA A 31 3.29 0.65 6.13
CA ALA A 31 3.17 -0.81 6.13
C ALA A 31 4.38 -1.47 6.80
N ALA A 32 5.59 -1.00 6.49
CA ALA A 32 6.83 -1.50 7.08
C ALA A 32 6.91 -1.17 8.58
N ALA A 33 6.56 0.06 8.98
CA ALA A 33 6.65 0.51 10.37
C ALA A 33 5.71 -0.25 11.31
N TRP A 34 4.50 -0.60 10.86
CA TRP A 34 3.54 -1.38 11.66
C TRP A 34 3.49 -2.87 11.30
N GLN A 35 4.32 -3.33 10.36
CA GLN A 35 4.35 -4.71 9.87
C GLN A 35 2.98 -5.22 9.40
N LEU A 36 2.25 -4.36 8.68
CA LEU A 36 0.90 -4.63 8.20
C LEU A 36 0.85 -4.56 6.66
N PRO A 37 0.10 -5.46 6.01
CA PRO A 37 -0.01 -5.51 4.55
C PRO A 37 -1.05 -4.49 4.06
N LEU A 38 -0.70 -3.21 4.07
CA LEU A 38 -1.56 -2.14 3.58
C LEU A 38 -1.74 -2.22 2.05
N GLY A 39 -2.92 -1.85 1.57
CA GLY A 39 -3.25 -1.77 0.15
C GLY A 39 -3.60 -3.11 -0.52
N VAL A 40 -3.50 -4.24 0.19
CA VAL A 40 -3.82 -5.58 -0.33
C VAL A 40 -5.02 -6.21 0.37
N VAL A 41 -5.58 -7.25 -0.23
CA VAL A 41 -6.71 -8.00 0.34
C VAL A 41 -6.21 -8.96 1.41
N VAL A 42 -6.78 -8.84 2.59
CA VAL A 42 -6.45 -9.65 3.75
C VAL A 42 -7.69 -10.07 4.50
N ARG A 43 -7.49 -11.04 5.38
CA ARG A 43 -8.40 -11.37 6.46
C ARG A 43 -7.74 -10.98 7.77
N VAL A 44 -8.47 -10.28 8.62
CA VAL A 44 -8.00 -9.72 9.89
C VAL A 44 -8.88 -10.25 11.02
N ASP A 45 -8.25 -10.84 12.02
CA ASP A 45 -8.89 -11.24 13.27
C ASP A 45 -8.81 -10.07 14.25
N LEU A 46 -9.96 -9.63 14.78
CA LEU A 46 -10.04 -8.50 15.71
C LEU A 46 -10.37 -8.96 17.13
N ALA A 47 -9.60 -8.47 18.09
CA ALA A 47 -9.93 -8.52 19.51
C ALA A 47 -10.82 -7.33 19.88
N SER A 48 -11.87 -7.61 20.65
CA SER A 48 -12.71 -6.59 21.28
C SER A 48 -13.29 -5.56 20.29
N HIS A 49 -13.76 -6.04 19.14
CA HIS A 49 -14.51 -5.27 18.15
C HIS A 49 -15.87 -5.94 17.88
N ASP A 50 -16.85 -5.21 17.36
CA ASP A 50 -18.19 -5.76 17.05
C ASP A 50 -18.15 -6.91 16.03
N PHE A 51 -17.09 -6.93 15.22
CA PHE A 51 -16.78 -8.00 14.27
C PHE A 51 -15.52 -8.72 14.74
N SER A 52 -15.58 -10.05 14.87
CA SER A 52 -14.44 -10.88 15.24
C SER A 52 -13.47 -11.11 14.08
N GLU A 53 -13.97 -11.05 12.85
CA GLU A 53 -13.19 -11.25 11.62
C GLU A 53 -13.67 -10.26 10.55
N LEU A 54 -12.73 -9.65 9.83
CA LEU A 54 -13.00 -8.82 8.66
C LEU A 54 -12.16 -9.29 7.47
N GLN A 55 -12.74 -9.28 6.28
CA GLN A 55 -12.04 -9.60 5.04
C GLN A 55 -12.23 -8.50 4.02
N GLY A 56 -11.13 -8.08 3.39
CA GLY A 56 -11.15 -7.09 2.31
C GLY A 56 -9.81 -6.38 2.18
N ARG A 57 -9.79 -5.28 1.42
CA ARG A 57 -8.57 -4.48 1.27
C ARG A 57 -8.27 -3.73 2.56
N LEU A 58 -7.08 -3.93 3.12
CA LEU A 58 -6.64 -3.20 4.30
C LEU A 58 -6.15 -1.82 3.90
N GLU A 59 -6.78 -0.78 4.42
CA GLU A 59 -6.48 0.61 4.06
C GLU A 59 -6.24 1.44 5.32
N LEU A 60 -5.52 2.55 5.17
CA LEU A 60 -5.46 3.57 6.20
C LEU A 60 -6.80 4.32 6.22
N ALA A 61 -7.43 4.37 7.39
CA ALA A 61 -8.58 5.23 7.63
C ALA A 61 -8.12 6.69 7.83
N ARG A 62 -6.94 6.86 8.45
CA ARG A 62 -6.29 8.16 8.67
C ARG A 62 -4.78 8.03 8.51
N ALA A 63 -4.15 9.07 7.97
CA ALA A 63 -2.70 9.15 7.95
C ALA A 63 -2.12 9.23 9.38
N PRO A 64 -1.10 8.44 9.75
CA PRO A 64 -0.37 8.64 10.99
C PRO A 64 0.33 9.99 11.00
N GLU A 65 0.55 10.52 12.21
CA GLU A 65 1.35 11.74 12.39
C GLU A 65 2.83 11.46 12.12
N LEU A 66 3.53 12.48 11.62
CA LEU A 66 4.98 12.44 11.38
C LEU A 66 5.73 13.14 12.52
N PRO A 67 6.87 12.60 12.99
CA PRO A 67 7.48 11.33 12.57
C PRO A 67 6.65 10.12 13.02
N PHE A 68 6.72 9.02 12.27
CA PHE A 68 5.98 7.80 12.62
C PHE A 68 6.33 7.34 14.04
N ASP A 69 5.30 7.21 14.88
CA ASP A 69 5.41 6.62 16.21
C ASP A 69 4.63 5.30 16.26
N THR A 70 5.34 4.18 16.13
CA THR A 70 4.75 2.83 16.11
C THR A 70 4.08 2.43 17.43
N ARG A 71 4.29 3.22 18.49
CA ARG A 71 3.56 3.07 19.76
C ARG A 71 2.13 3.57 19.64
N GLN A 72 1.86 4.48 18.70
CA GLN A 72 0.52 4.96 18.44
C GLN A 72 -0.27 3.97 17.57
N PRO A 73 -1.55 3.72 17.88
CA PRO A 73 -2.39 2.89 17.04
C PRO A 73 -2.60 3.52 15.68
N LEU A 74 -2.49 2.74 14.61
CA LEU A 74 -2.98 3.15 13.29
C LEU A 74 -4.48 3.03 13.24
N ALA A 75 -5.11 4.04 12.64
CA ALA A 75 -6.50 3.95 12.22
C ALA A 75 -6.54 3.23 10.86
N LEU A 76 -7.10 2.03 10.87
CA LEU A 76 -7.22 1.15 9.72
C LEU A 76 -8.69 0.99 9.34
N ARG A 77 -8.93 0.56 8.11
CA ARG A 77 -10.26 0.20 7.66
C ARG A 77 -10.24 -0.92 6.66
N ILE A 78 -11.35 -1.66 6.62
CA ILE A 78 -11.70 -2.58 5.53
C ILE A 78 -13.11 -2.19 5.09
N GLY A 79 -13.23 -1.67 3.86
CA GLY A 79 -14.49 -1.11 3.37
C GLY A 79 -14.95 0.07 4.22
N THR A 80 -16.12 -0.04 4.84
CA THR A 80 -16.70 0.99 5.73
C THR A 80 -16.43 0.75 7.21
N ILE A 81 -15.73 -0.32 7.56
CA ILE A 81 -15.47 -0.68 8.96
C ILE A 81 -14.09 -0.17 9.35
N GLU A 82 -14.06 0.76 10.29
CA GLU A 82 -12.83 1.32 10.85
C GLU A 82 -12.45 0.59 12.14
N PHE A 83 -11.15 0.34 12.33
CA PHE A 83 -10.61 -0.31 13.52
C PHE A 83 -9.17 0.12 13.77
N SER A 84 -8.65 -0.15 14.96
CA SER A 84 -7.28 0.15 15.35
C SER A 84 -6.33 -1.01 15.03
N SER A 85 -5.08 -0.71 14.66
CA SER A 85 -4.02 -1.74 14.59
C SER A 85 -3.82 -2.49 15.90
N ARG A 86 -4.13 -1.89 17.05
CA ARG A 86 -4.07 -2.55 18.37
C ARG A 86 -5.17 -3.60 18.59
N GLN A 87 -6.24 -3.54 17.80
CA GLN A 87 -7.31 -4.53 17.85
C GLN A 87 -6.98 -5.76 17.00
N ILE A 88 -5.96 -5.70 16.14
CA ILE A 88 -5.56 -6.85 15.32
C ILE A 88 -4.90 -7.89 16.22
N SER A 89 -5.51 -9.08 16.27
CA SER A 89 -4.95 -10.27 16.93
C SER A 89 -4.17 -11.15 15.97
N GLY A 90 -4.53 -11.11 14.69
CA GLY A 90 -3.90 -11.87 13.62
C GLY A 90 -4.37 -11.38 12.26
N TRP A 91 -3.60 -11.69 11.22
CA TRP A 91 -4.01 -11.45 9.84
C TRP A 91 -3.37 -12.49 8.91
N CYS A 92 -4.01 -12.73 7.77
CA CYS A 92 -3.45 -13.51 6.68
C CYS A 92 -3.80 -12.90 5.32
N LEU A 93 -2.90 -13.09 4.35
CA LEU A 93 -3.19 -12.79 2.95
C LEU A 93 -4.25 -13.76 2.42
N VAL A 94 -5.14 -13.27 1.58
CA VAL A 94 -6.19 -14.06 0.91
C VAL A 94 -5.79 -14.38 -0.52
#